data_AF-A0A7J2SW01-F1
#
_entry.id   AF-A0A7J2SW01-F1
#
_cell.length_a   1.000
_cell.length_b   1.000
_cell.length_c   1.000
_cell.angle_alpha   90.00
_cell.angle_beta   90.00
_cell.angle_gamma   90.00
#
_symmetry.space_group_name_H-M   'P 1'
#
loop_
_entity.id
_entity.type
_entity.pdbx_description
1 polymer ?
#
loop_
_entity_poly.entity_id
_entity_poly.type
_entity_poly.pdbx_seq_one_letter_code
_entity_poly.pdbx_strand_id
1 'polypeptide(L)'
;MRLRRSARIRGPGGSFLRRPPLRVNVASPIELRPSPDGRFLACGDQVGWLRERGYGVDSDGCRALELYEALYLVERGDAAALGADGAPLDVSGLISLGSKRNPRFLTKYIVYRDLRNRGYVVREGYGLGNDLRVYRRGEYGSRDARYLVVALEEGRRMSASTLGRIYLRALNLGKELVLAVVESHGDVIYYSVSQFNLRRRLDDAA
;
A
#
# COMPACT_ATOMS: atom_id res chain seq x y z
N MET A 1 -20.67 -14.56 -3.17
CA MET A 1 -19.74 -13.74 -2.36
C MET A 1 -20.50 -12.64 -1.68
N ARG A 2 -20.08 -12.21 -0.49
CA ARG A 2 -20.64 -11.04 0.19
C ARG A 2 -19.56 -9.98 0.36
N LEU A 3 -19.89 -8.76 -0.06
CA LEU A 3 -19.11 -7.56 0.23
C LEU A 3 -19.71 -6.89 1.47
N ARG A 4 -18.85 -6.51 2.41
CA ARG A 4 -19.21 -5.66 3.55
C ARG A 4 -18.17 -4.57 3.68
N ARG A 5 -18.57 -3.34 4.03
CA ARG A 5 -17.61 -2.31 4.44
C ARG A 5 -16.72 -2.89 5.54
N SER A 6 -15.41 -2.79 5.37
CA SER A 6 -14.44 -3.42 6.26
C SER A 6 -14.32 -2.61 7.55
N ALA A 7 -15.00 -3.04 8.61
CA ALA A 7 -14.79 -2.47 9.95
C ALA A 7 -13.38 -2.80 10.53
N ARG A 8 -12.65 -3.73 9.90
CA ARG A 8 -11.30 -4.18 10.28
C ARG A 8 -10.21 -3.25 9.74
N ILE A 9 -10.49 -2.51 8.67
CA ILE A 9 -9.70 -1.38 8.19
C ILE A 9 -10.52 -0.12 8.49
N ARG A 10 -10.68 0.18 9.78
CA ARG A 10 -11.40 1.37 10.23
C ARG A 10 -10.58 2.62 9.86
N GLY A 11 -11.24 3.59 9.24
CA GLY A 11 -10.77 4.99 9.32
C GLY A 11 -11.06 5.55 10.72
N PRO A 12 -10.31 6.57 11.17
CA PRO A 12 -10.70 7.31 12.35
C PRO A 12 -12.01 8.04 12.03
N GLY A 13 -13.13 7.51 12.51
CA GLY A 13 -14.35 8.28 12.69
C GLY A 13 -14.22 9.06 13.99
N GLY A 14 -14.31 10.39 13.90
CA GLY A 14 -14.18 11.30 15.04
C GLY A 14 -12.86 12.08 14.99
N SER A 15 -13.00 13.39 15.12
CA SER A 15 -11.96 14.42 15.23
C SER A 15 -10.90 14.08 16.28
N PHE A 16 -9.97 13.21 15.92
CA PHE A 16 -8.72 13.04 16.64
C PHE A 16 -7.73 13.99 15.99
N LEU A 17 -7.30 14.97 16.79
CA LEU A 17 -6.12 15.79 16.58
C LEU A 17 -5.15 15.05 15.67
N ARG A 18 -4.97 15.57 14.44
CA ARG A 18 -3.98 15.11 13.49
C ARG A 18 -2.65 15.13 14.23
N ARG A 19 -2.26 14.03 14.87
CA ARG A 19 -0.89 13.89 15.33
C ARG A 19 -0.08 13.96 14.05
N PRO A 20 0.73 15.02 13.87
CA PRO A 20 1.58 15.08 12.69
C PRO A 20 2.34 13.75 12.65
N PRO A 21 2.52 13.14 11.46
CA PRO A 21 3.38 11.97 11.37
C PRO A 21 4.68 12.33 12.07
N LEU A 22 5.15 11.46 12.98
CA LEU A 22 6.40 11.66 13.69
C LEU A 22 7.45 12.02 12.63
N ARG A 23 7.80 13.31 12.55
CA ARG A 23 8.86 13.78 11.68
C ARG A 23 10.08 13.07 12.18
N VAL A 24 10.72 12.34 11.29
CA VAL A 24 12.05 11.84 11.62
C VAL A 24 12.89 13.10 11.77
N ASN A 25 13.45 13.31 12.96
CA ASN A 25 14.49 14.31 13.15
C ASN A 25 15.77 13.73 12.52
N VAL A 26 15.76 13.50 11.20
CA VAL A 26 16.99 13.20 10.47
C VAL A 26 17.65 14.54 10.23
N ALA A 27 18.93 14.66 10.59
CA ALA A 27 19.73 15.84 10.30
C ALA A 27 19.83 16.13 8.78
N SER A 28 19.46 15.18 7.91
CA SER A 28 19.40 15.33 6.45
C SER A 28 18.39 14.33 5.83
N PRO A 29 17.64 14.71 4.79
CA PRO A 29 16.68 13.81 4.12
C PRO A 29 17.38 12.58 3.53
N ILE A 30 16.70 11.43 3.53
CA ILE A 30 17.21 10.18 2.95
C ILE A 30 17.40 10.37 1.45
N GLU A 31 18.62 10.23 0.94
CA GLU A 31 18.89 10.28 -0.50
C GLU A 31 18.42 8.98 -1.17
N LEU A 32 17.60 9.11 -2.22
CA LEU A 32 17.07 8.01 -3.02
C LEU A 32 17.65 8.06 -4.44
N ARG A 33 18.44 7.05 -4.79
CA ARG A 33 19.07 6.94 -6.12
C ARG A 33 18.26 6.01 -7.02
N PRO A 34 18.05 6.34 -8.30
CA PRO A 34 17.31 5.47 -9.20
C PRO A 34 18.10 4.19 -9.50
N SER A 35 17.41 3.08 -9.62
CA SER A 35 17.95 1.78 -10.02
C SER A 35 17.43 1.39 -11.42
N PRO A 36 18.20 0.63 -12.23
CA PRO A 36 17.77 0.19 -13.58
C PRO A 36 16.47 -0.61 -13.60
N ASP A 37 16.14 -1.31 -12.52
CA ASP A 37 14.87 -2.05 -12.36
C ASP A 37 13.65 -1.14 -12.10
N GLY A 38 13.86 0.17 -12.05
CA GLY A 38 12.85 1.17 -11.80
C GLY A 38 12.58 1.44 -10.32
N ARG A 39 13.32 0.82 -9.40
CA ARG A 39 13.25 1.13 -7.97
C ARG A 39 14.13 2.31 -7.60
N PHE A 40 14.09 2.68 -6.33
CA PHE A 40 15.01 3.64 -5.72
C PHE A 40 15.81 2.98 -4.61
N LEU A 41 17.12 3.18 -4.60
CA LEU A 41 18.02 2.68 -3.58
C LEU A 41 18.23 3.74 -2.50
N ALA A 42 18.02 3.35 -1.25
CA ALA A 42 18.39 4.11 -0.07
C ALA A 42 19.52 3.36 0.66
N CYS A 43 20.68 3.99 0.79
CA CYS A 43 21.88 3.38 1.36
C CYS A 43 22.37 4.17 2.59
N GLY A 44 23.20 3.54 3.43
CA GLY A 44 23.79 4.18 4.62
C GLY A 44 22.96 4.02 5.89
N ASP A 45 23.15 4.92 6.86
CA ASP A 45 22.65 4.77 8.25
C ASP A 45 21.12 4.67 8.34
N GLN A 46 20.40 5.20 7.36
CA GLN A 46 18.94 5.26 7.32
C GLN A 46 18.29 3.91 6.94
N VAL A 47 19.09 2.93 6.49
CA VAL A 47 18.63 1.58 6.12
C VAL A 47 17.92 0.88 7.29
N GLY A 48 18.42 1.04 8.52
CA GLY A 48 17.80 0.46 9.71
C GLY A 48 16.38 0.99 9.93
N TRP A 49 16.21 2.31 9.89
CA TRP A 49 14.92 2.99 10.03
C TRP A 49 13.90 2.55 8.98
N LEU A 50 14.34 2.44 7.71
CA LEU A 50 13.51 1.97 6.61
C LEU A 50 13.09 0.51 6.81
N ARG A 51 14.00 -0.34 7.25
CA ARG A 51 13.74 -1.77 7.53
C ARG A 51 12.72 -1.92 8.65
N GLU A 52 12.88 -1.23 9.77
CA GLU A 52 11.95 -1.31 10.92
C GLU A 52 10.53 -0.88 10.57
N ARG A 53 10.38 0.12 9.69
CA ARG A 53 9.07 0.60 9.21
C ARG A 53 8.55 -0.17 7.99
N GLY A 54 9.30 -1.14 7.50
CA GLY A 54 8.93 -2.01 6.39
C GLY A 54 8.84 -1.30 5.04
N TYR A 55 9.75 -0.37 4.77
CA TYR A 55 9.94 0.22 3.44
C TYR A 55 10.93 -0.62 2.62
N GLY A 56 10.57 -0.91 1.37
CA GLY A 56 11.43 -1.60 0.40
C GLY A 56 11.75 -3.06 0.71
N VAL A 57 12.80 -3.55 0.05
CA VAL A 57 13.43 -4.86 0.21
C VAL A 57 14.95 -4.69 0.40
N ASP A 58 15.62 -5.66 1.04
CA ASP A 58 17.07 -5.61 1.17
C ASP A 58 17.74 -5.82 -0.19
N SER A 59 18.75 -5.00 -0.50
CA SER A 59 19.54 -5.08 -1.74
C SER A 59 20.95 -4.54 -1.47
N ASP A 60 21.95 -5.43 -1.42
CA ASP A 60 23.39 -5.09 -1.31
C ASP A 60 23.74 -3.99 -0.28
N GLY A 61 23.24 -4.13 0.94
CA GLY A 61 23.49 -3.16 2.02
C GLY A 61 22.61 -1.90 1.96
N CYS A 62 21.74 -1.79 0.95
CA CYS A 62 20.75 -0.75 0.78
C CYS A 62 19.32 -1.31 0.90
N ARG A 63 18.33 -0.40 0.84
CA ARG A 63 16.92 -0.73 0.66
C ARG A 63 16.48 -0.33 -0.74
N ALA A 64 16.02 -1.31 -1.52
CA ALA A 64 15.35 -1.06 -2.79
C ALA A 64 13.87 -0.78 -2.54
N LEU A 65 13.47 0.48 -2.74
CA LEU A 65 12.13 0.99 -2.58
C LEU A 65 11.37 0.94 -3.90
N GLU A 66 10.11 0.50 -3.85
CA GLU A 66 9.21 0.68 -4.98
C GLU A 66 8.95 2.18 -5.22
N LEU A 67 8.65 2.56 -6.46
CA LEU A 67 8.43 3.97 -6.82
C LEU A 67 7.34 4.65 -5.98
N TYR A 68 6.28 3.94 -5.62
CA TYR A 68 5.22 4.48 -4.75
C TYR A 68 5.68 4.65 -3.28
N GLU A 69 6.67 3.88 -2.83
CA GLU A 69 7.28 4.06 -1.51
C GLU A 69 8.20 5.29 -1.50
N ALA A 70 9.01 5.46 -2.56
CA ALA A 70 9.84 6.64 -2.76
C ALA A 70 8.99 7.91 -2.80
N LEU A 71 7.92 7.91 -3.62
CA LEU A 71 6.96 9.02 -3.70
C LEU A 71 6.38 9.40 -2.32
N TYR A 72 6.02 8.42 -1.51
CA TYR A 72 5.48 8.68 -0.17
C TYR A 72 6.50 9.32 0.78
N LEU A 73 7.76 8.86 0.75
CA LEU A 73 8.82 9.43 1.60
C LEU A 73 9.17 10.86 1.16
N VAL A 74 9.20 11.12 -0.15
CA VAL A 74 9.43 12.45 -0.71
C VAL A 74 8.26 13.40 -0.40
N GLU A 75 7.00 12.97 -0.57
CA GLU A 75 5.81 13.77 -0.24
C GLU A 75 5.80 14.19 1.25
N ARG A 76 6.34 13.34 2.13
CA ARG A 76 6.47 13.62 3.57
C ARG A 76 7.65 14.51 3.94
N GLY A 77 8.59 14.72 3.02
CA GLY A 77 9.87 15.38 3.29
C GLY A 77 10.86 14.53 4.08
N ASP A 78 10.64 13.22 4.19
CA ASP A 78 11.57 12.29 4.85
C ASP A 78 12.74 11.91 3.90
N ALA A 79 12.58 12.09 2.59
CA ALA A 79 13.55 11.70 1.56
C ALA A 79 13.65 12.71 0.41
N ALA A 80 14.76 12.67 -0.32
CA ALA A 80 14.99 13.40 -1.58
C ALA A 80 15.36 12.39 -2.68
N ALA A 81 14.64 12.42 -3.80
CA ALA A 81 14.89 11.51 -4.92
C ALA A 81 15.69 12.16 -6.03
N LEU A 82 16.54 11.38 -6.69
CA LEU A 82 17.31 11.77 -7.86
C LEU A 82 16.78 11.07 -9.12
N GLY A 83 16.83 11.78 -10.25
CA GLY A 83 16.61 11.24 -11.59
C GLY A 83 17.83 10.48 -12.10
N ALA A 84 17.66 9.79 -13.24
CA ALA A 84 18.75 9.04 -13.87
C ALA A 84 19.89 9.94 -14.38
N ASP A 85 19.59 11.22 -14.61
CA ASP A 85 20.49 12.31 -14.94
C ASP A 85 21.19 12.93 -13.71
N GLY A 86 20.86 12.45 -12.50
CA GLY A 86 21.35 13.01 -11.24
C GLY A 86 20.63 14.27 -10.78
N ALA A 87 19.64 14.76 -11.53
CA ALA A 87 18.86 15.94 -11.13
C ALA A 87 17.84 15.58 -10.03
N PRO A 88 17.47 16.52 -9.14
CA PRO A 88 16.40 16.29 -8.17
C PRO A 88 15.08 15.95 -8.86
N LEU A 89 14.42 14.89 -8.39
CA LEU A 89 13.12 14.44 -8.87
C LEU A 89 12.05 14.75 -7.80
N ASP A 90 11.18 15.70 -8.13
CA ASP A 90 10.11 16.14 -7.23
C ASP A 90 8.89 15.21 -7.24
N VAL A 91 7.88 15.54 -6.43
CA VAL A 91 6.63 14.78 -6.32
C VAL A 91 5.94 14.64 -7.69
N SER A 92 5.89 15.72 -8.47
CA SER A 92 5.28 15.73 -9.80
C SER A 92 6.02 14.80 -10.78
N GLY A 93 7.36 14.85 -10.75
CA GLY A 93 8.24 13.99 -11.54
C GLY A 93 8.07 12.50 -11.19
N LEU A 94 8.00 12.17 -9.91
CA LEU A 94 7.74 10.80 -9.44
C LEU A 94 6.35 10.29 -9.84
N ILE A 95 5.30 11.12 -9.74
CA ILE A 95 3.95 10.78 -10.22
C ILE A 95 3.95 10.55 -11.73
N SER A 96 4.63 11.42 -12.49
CA SER A 96 4.75 11.32 -13.94
C SER A 96 5.48 10.04 -14.35
N LEU A 97 6.59 9.72 -13.67
CA LEU A 97 7.34 8.48 -13.89
C LEU A 97 6.47 7.24 -13.61
N GLY A 98 5.70 7.26 -12.52
CA GLY A 98 4.85 6.13 -12.15
C GLY A 98 3.69 5.93 -13.10
N SER A 99 3.02 7.02 -13.49
CA SER A 99 1.91 6.99 -14.44
C SER A 99 2.34 6.49 -15.82
N LYS A 100 3.56 6.83 -16.28
CA LYS A 100 4.14 6.30 -17.52
C LYS A 100 4.36 4.78 -17.47
N ARG A 101 4.75 4.22 -16.32
CA ARG A 101 5.04 2.79 -16.16
C ARG A 101 3.79 1.95 -15.95
N ASN A 102 2.81 2.49 -15.22
CA ASN A 102 1.58 1.80 -14.89
C ASN A 102 0.43 2.79 -14.83
N PRO A 103 -0.59 2.67 -15.71
CA PRO A 103 -1.77 3.54 -15.68
C PRO A 103 -2.51 3.51 -14.33
N ARG A 104 -2.38 2.42 -13.56
CA ARG A 104 -2.98 2.25 -12.22
C ARG A 104 -2.08 2.71 -11.07
N PHE A 105 -0.95 3.35 -11.38
CA PHE A 105 0.02 3.79 -10.38
C PHE A 105 -0.61 4.74 -9.36
N LEU A 106 -1.32 5.77 -9.82
CA LEU A 106 -1.91 6.78 -8.94
C LEU A 106 -2.95 6.17 -8.00
N THR A 107 -3.81 5.29 -8.51
CA THR A 107 -4.81 4.55 -7.72
C THR A 107 -4.15 3.67 -6.65
N LYS A 108 -3.09 2.93 -7.00
CA LYS A 108 -2.30 2.16 -6.03
C LYS A 108 -1.65 3.08 -4.99
N TYR A 109 -1.12 4.23 -5.42
CA TYR A 109 -0.47 5.21 -4.57
C TYR A 109 -1.43 5.82 -3.54
N ILE A 110 -2.63 6.23 -3.96
CA ILE A 110 -3.64 6.80 -3.06
C ILE A 110 -3.98 5.82 -1.93
N VAL A 111 -4.20 4.54 -2.27
CA VAL A 111 -4.46 3.49 -1.28
C VAL A 111 -3.24 3.25 -0.38
N TYR A 112 -2.04 3.20 -0.96
CA TYR A 112 -0.79 3.04 -0.20
C TYR A 112 -0.61 4.18 0.82
N ARG A 113 -0.78 5.43 0.38
CA ARG A 113 -0.68 6.64 1.20
C ARG A 113 -1.71 6.63 2.32
N ASP A 114 -2.96 6.32 2.03
CA ASP A 114 -4.03 6.26 3.04
C ASP A 114 -3.72 5.19 4.11
N LEU A 115 -3.33 3.98 3.71
CA LEU A 115 -2.97 2.91 4.65
C LEU A 115 -1.74 3.27 5.51
N ARG A 116 -0.70 3.86 4.91
CA ARG A 116 0.51 4.31 5.64
C ARG A 116 0.19 5.43 6.61
N ASN A 117 -0.65 6.40 6.22
CA ASN A 117 -1.11 7.47 7.09
C ASN A 117 -1.97 6.95 8.25
N ARG A 118 -2.66 5.83 8.04
CA ARG A 118 -3.36 5.08 9.09
C ARG A 118 -2.43 4.16 9.90
N GLY A 119 -1.11 4.27 9.76
CA GLY A 119 -0.14 3.52 10.57
C GLY A 119 -0.08 2.02 10.28
N TYR A 120 -0.58 1.57 9.12
CA TYR A 120 -0.34 0.20 8.67
C TYR A 120 1.04 0.09 8.01
N VAL A 121 1.67 -1.07 8.13
CA VAL A 121 2.82 -1.43 7.28
C VAL A 121 2.29 -2.06 6.01
N VAL A 122 2.71 -1.51 4.88
CA VAL A 122 2.22 -1.85 3.55
C VAL A 122 3.41 -2.17 2.67
N ARG A 123 3.38 -3.33 2.01
CA ARG A 123 4.45 -3.77 1.08
C ARG A 123 3.85 -4.16 -0.26
N GLU A 124 4.73 -4.32 -1.26
CA GLU A 124 4.35 -4.83 -2.58
C GLU A 124 3.59 -6.15 -2.43
N GLY A 125 2.53 -6.28 -3.24
CA GLY A 125 1.67 -7.45 -3.28
C GLY A 125 2.33 -8.64 -3.95
N TYR A 126 1.50 -9.50 -4.54
CA TYR A 126 1.87 -10.76 -5.17
C TYR A 126 1.75 -10.69 -6.70
N GLY A 127 1.89 -9.50 -7.29
CA GLY A 127 1.96 -9.35 -8.75
C GLY A 127 0.61 -9.36 -9.47
N LEU A 128 -0.45 -8.82 -8.84
CA LEU A 128 -1.68 -8.42 -9.57
C LEU A 128 -1.53 -7.01 -10.19
N GLY A 129 -0.45 -6.30 -9.83
CA GLY A 129 -0.04 -5.00 -10.37
C GLY A 129 -0.65 -3.80 -9.64
N ASN A 130 -1.76 -4.01 -8.93
CA ASN A 130 -2.46 -3.03 -8.10
C ASN A 130 -2.78 -3.57 -6.70
N ASP A 131 -2.11 -4.66 -6.31
CA ASP A 131 -2.27 -5.27 -5.01
C ASP A 131 -1.14 -4.89 -4.05
N LEU A 132 -1.49 -4.89 -2.78
CA LEU A 132 -0.64 -4.54 -1.66
C LEU A 132 -0.86 -5.59 -0.58
N ARG A 133 0.22 -6.02 0.08
CA ARG A 133 0.10 -6.84 1.28
C ARG A 133 0.22 -5.95 2.50
N VAL A 134 -0.72 -6.11 3.43
CA VAL A 134 -0.86 -5.22 4.59
C VAL A 134 -0.80 -6.03 5.87
N TYR A 135 0.08 -5.60 6.77
CA TYR A 135 0.23 -6.16 8.10
C TYR A 135 -0.75 -5.49 9.04
N ARG A 136 -1.30 -6.20 10.02
CA ARG A 136 -2.02 -5.50 11.10
C ARG A 136 -1.01 -4.65 11.88
N ARG A 137 -1.52 -3.60 12.52
CA ARG A 137 -0.69 -2.72 13.35
C ARG A 137 -0.01 -3.55 14.44
N GLY A 138 1.30 -3.37 14.59
CA GLY A 138 2.13 -4.09 15.56
C GLY A 138 2.53 -5.51 15.17
N GLU A 139 2.07 -6.04 14.02
CA GLU A 139 2.39 -7.41 13.59
C GLU A 139 3.56 -7.49 12.61
N TYR A 140 4.04 -6.36 12.08
CA TYR A 140 5.19 -6.36 11.17
C TYR A 140 6.46 -6.84 11.88
N GLY A 141 7.20 -7.75 11.23
CA GLY A 141 8.42 -8.38 11.77
C GLY A 141 8.17 -9.62 12.64
N SER A 142 6.95 -9.82 13.13
CA SER A 142 6.59 -10.97 13.98
C SER A 142 5.59 -11.93 13.33
N ARG A 143 4.74 -11.42 12.44
CA ARG A 143 3.77 -12.22 11.67
C ARG A 143 3.79 -11.84 10.20
N ASP A 144 3.26 -12.72 9.38
CA ASP A 144 3.02 -12.42 7.97
C ASP A 144 1.93 -11.37 7.78
N ALA A 145 1.94 -10.73 6.60
CA ALA A 145 0.85 -9.84 6.19
C ALA A 145 -0.50 -10.53 6.35
N ARG A 146 -1.51 -9.82 6.85
CA ARG A 146 -2.85 -10.38 7.08
C ARG A 146 -3.76 -10.19 5.88
N TYR A 147 -3.64 -9.03 5.22
CA TYR A 147 -4.56 -8.62 4.18
C TYR A 147 -3.88 -8.61 2.82
N LEU A 148 -4.61 -9.05 1.81
CA LEU A 148 -4.35 -8.73 0.41
C LEU A 148 -5.31 -7.61 0.02
N VAL A 149 -4.79 -6.40 -0.14
CA VAL A 149 -5.56 -5.22 -0.54
C VAL A 149 -5.40 -5.00 -2.04
N VAL A 150 -6.50 -4.92 -2.78
CA VAL A 150 -6.50 -4.60 -4.21
C VAL A 150 -7.09 -3.21 -4.41
N ALA A 151 -6.31 -2.30 -5.00
CA ALA A 151 -6.72 -0.92 -5.27
C ALA A 151 -7.55 -0.84 -6.56
N LEU A 152 -8.73 -0.23 -6.49
CA LEU A 152 -9.70 -0.10 -7.58
C LEU A 152 -10.12 1.36 -7.71
N GLU A 153 -10.38 1.81 -8.93
CA GLU A 153 -11.06 3.08 -9.20
C GLU A 153 -12.57 2.90 -9.11
N GLU A 154 -13.26 3.90 -8.60
CA GLU A 154 -14.70 4.01 -8.70
C GLU A 154 -15.16 3.94 -10.17
N GLY A 155 -16.33 3.32 -10.40
CA GLY A 155 -16.87 3.12 -11.75
C GLY A 155 -16.17 2.01 -12.57
N ARG A 156 -15.02 1.49 -12.13
CA ARG A 156 -14.34 0.40 -12.85
C ARG A 156 -15.12 -0.92 -12.74
N ARG A 157 -15.53 -1.45 -13.89
CA ARG A 157 -16.20 -2.76 -13.97
C ARG A 157 -15.21 -3.88 -13.74
N MET A 158 -15.59 -4.85 -12.90
CA MET A 158 -14.85 -6.09 -12.68
C MET A 158 -15.81 -7.27 -12.80
N SER A 159 -15.45 -8.29 -13.57
CA SER A 159 -16.27 -9.49 -13.68
C SER A 159 -16.26 -10.28 -12.36
N ALA A 160 -17.37 -10.94 -12.04
CA ALA A 160 -17.46 -11.84 -10.88
C ALA A 160 -16.41 -12.96 -10.93
N SER A 161 -16.07 -13.44 -12.13
CA SER A 161 -15.01 -14.44 -12.35
C SER A 161 -13.62 -13.92 -11.97
N THR A 162 -13.31 -12.67 -12.32
CA THR A 162 -12.03 -12.04 -11.95
C THR A 162 -11.94 -11.86 -10.44
N LEU A 163 -13.00 -11.35 -9.81
CA LEU A 163 -13.07 -11.22 -8.36
C LEU A 163 -12.93 -12.59 -7.66
N GLY A 164 -13.58 -13.62 -8.22
CA GLY A 164 -13.47 -15.01 -7.77
C GLY A 164 -12.03 -15.52 -7.79
N ARG A 165 -11.30 -15.29 -8.89
CA ARG A 165 -9.89 -15.67 -9.03
C ARG A 165 -8.99 -14.94 -8.01
N ILE A 166 -9.17 -13.64 -7.85
CA ILE A 166 -8.42 -12.84 -6.88
C ILE A 166 -8.68 -13.34 -5.45
N TYR A 167 -9.94 -13.65 -5.13
CA TYR A 167 -10.30 -14.18 -3.82
C TYR A 167 -9.72 -15.56 -3.55
N LEU A 168 -9.80 -16.49 -4.50
CA LEU A 168 -9.16 -17.81 -4.36
C LEU A 168 -7.65 -17.67 -4.18
N ARG A 169 -7.02 -16.74 -4.89
CA ARG A 169 -5.60 -16.42 -4.70
C ARG A 169 -5.32 -15.91 -3.28
N ALA A 170 -6.14 -14.99 -2.76
CA ALA A 170 -6.01 -14.50 -1.39
C ALA A 170 -6.14 -15.64 -0.36
N LEU A 171 -7.13 -16.52 -0.54
CA LEU A 171 -7.33 -17.70 0.32
C LEU A 171 -6.12 -18.63 0.29
N ASN A 172 -5.59 -18.95 -0.89
CA ASN A 172 -4.42 -19.82 -1.04
C ASN A 172 -3.16 -19.22 -0.40
N LEU A 173 -3.05 -17.89 -0.34
CA LEU A 173 -1.98 -17.18 0.35
C LEU A 173 -2.23 -17.03 1.86
N GLY A 174 -3.35 -17.54 2.38
CA GLY A 174 -3.76 -17.37 3.77
C GLY A 174 -4.07 -15.92 4.15
N LYS A 175 -4.49 -15.10 3.18
CA LYS A 175 -4.76 -13.66 3.34
C LYS A 175 -6.25 -13.36 3.24
N GLU A 176 -6.69 -12.37 4.00
CA GLU A 176 -8.03 -11.80 3.85
C GLU A 176 -8.05 -10.82 2.66
N LEU A 177 -8.92 -11.05 1.67
CA LEU A 177 -9.10 -10.13 0.54
C LEU A 177 -9.86 -8.87 0.99
N VAL A 178 -9.29 -7.72 0.65
CA VAL A 178 -9.90 -6.41 0.80
C VAL A 178 -9.83 -5.67 -0.52
N LEU A 179 -10.96 -5.09 -0.94
CA LEU A 179 -11.01 -4.15 -2.05
C LEU A 179 -10.92 -2.72 -1.50
N ALA A 180 -9.97 -1.94 -1.98
CA ALA A 180 -9.84 -0.52 -1.67
C ALA A 180 -10.30 0.28 -2.89
N VAL A 181 -11.50 0.87 -2.81
CA VAL A 181 -12.10 1.64 -3.89
C VAL A 181 -11.78 3.11 -3.66
N VAL A 182 -11.10 3.72 -4.62
CA VAL A 182 -10.75 5.13 -4.66
C VAL A 182 -11.87 5.89 -5.36
N GLU A 183 -12.51 6.80 -4.64
CA GLU A 183 -13.52 7.71 -5.17
C GLU A 183 -12.90 8.84 -6.00
N SER A 184 -13.72 9.52 -6.78
CA SER A 184 -13.32 10.65 -7.64
C SER A 184 -12.57 11.78 -6.91
N HIS A 185 -12.83 12.00 -5.62
CA HIS A 185 -12.18 13.03 -4.80
C HIS A 185 -10.94 12.53 -4.05
N GLY A 186 -10.53 11.27 -4.27
CA GLY A 186 -9.35 10.67 -3.64
C GLY A 186 -9.58 10.01 -2.28
N ASP A 187 -10.83 9.95 -1.82
CA ASP A 187 -11.21 9.18 -0.63
C ASP A 187 -11.16 7.66 -0.91
N VAL A 188 -10.80 6.88 0.11
CA VAL A 188 -10.65 5.43 -0.01
C VAL A 188 -11.65 4.69 0.86
N ILE A 189 -12.49 3.86 0.22
CA ILE A 189 -13.44 2.98 0.89
C ILE A 189 -12.97 1.53 0.81
N TYR A 190 -12.92 0.87 1.96
CA TYR A 190 -12.47 -0.52 2.07
C TYR A 190 -13.65 -1.49 2.21
N TYR A 191 -13.67 -2.53 1.37
CA TYR A 191 -14.65 -3.61 1.42
C TYR A 191 -13.94 -4.95 1.70
N SER A 192 -14.41 -5.67 2.71
CA SER A 192 -13.99 -7.05 2.97
C SER A 192 -14.80 -8.00 2.10
N VAL A 193 -14.12 -8.94 1.44
CA VAL A 193 -14.74 -9.98 0.63
C VAL A 193 -14.76 -11.28 1.42
N SER A 194 -15.93 -11.91 1.53
CA SER A 194 -16.10 -13.21 2.19
C SER A 194 -17.01 -14.14 1.39
N GLN A 195 -16.79 -15.44 1.55
CA GLN A 195 -17.77 -16.42 1.11
C GLN A 195 -19.06 -16.27 1.91
N PHE A 196 -20.17 -16.39 1.20
CA PHE A 196 -21.50 -16.39 1.78
C PHE A 196 -21.97 -17.83 1.82
N ASN A 197 -22.01 -18.42 3.02
CA ASN A 197 -22.51 -19.78 3.21
C ASN A 197 -24.00 -19.71 3.50
N LEU A 198 -24.82 -20.16 2.54
CA LEU A 198 -26.28 -20.09 2.62
C LEU A 198 -26.86 -21.05 3.67
N ARG A 199 -26.20 -22.20 3.93
CA ARG A 199 -26.68 -23.24 4.86
C ARG A 199 -26.83 -22.76 6.31
N ARG A 200 -25.93 -21.90 6.80
CA ARG A 200 -25.87 -21.52 8.22
C ARG A 200 -27.05 -20.65 8.70
N ARG A 201 -27.81 -20.00 7.80
CA ARG A 201 -28.96 -19.16 8.20
C ARG A 201 -30.29 -19.89 8.29
N LEU A 202 -30.40 -21.09 7.72
CA LEU A 202 -31.62 -21.89 7.87
C LEU A 202 -31.67 -22.52 9.26
N ASP A 203 -30.52 -22.87 9.83
CA ASP A 203 -30.42 -23.43 11.18
C ASP A 203 -30.59 -22.36 12.28
N ASP A 204 -30.24 -21.09 12.01
CA ASP A 204 -30.42 -19.96 12.95
C ASP A 204 -31.85 -19.34 12.88
N ALA A 205 -32.69 -19.83 11.95
CA ALA A 205 -34.04 -19.31 11.70
C ALA A 205 -35.14 -20.37 11.91
N ALA A 206 -34.76 -21.54 12.44
CA ALA A 206 -35.64 -22.61 12.90
C ALA A 206 -35.57 -22.68 14.44
#